data_AF-A0AA41VLB1-F1
#
_entry.id   AF-A0AA41VLB1-F1
#
_cell.length_a   1.000
_cell.length_b   1.000
_cell.length_c   1.000
_cell.angle_alpha   90.00
_cell.angle_beta   90.00
_cell.angle_gamma   90.00
#
_symmetry.space_group_name_H-M   'P 1'
#
loop_
_entity.id
_entity.type
_entity.pdbx_description
1 polymer ?
#
loop_
_entity_poly.entity_id
_entity_poly.type
_entity_poly.pdbx_seq_one_letter_code
_entity_poly.pdbx_strand_id
1 'polypeptide(L)'
;KQRKLPLLGEVRRYASCLQFLENLKANLLLDIHLHDHVETQYSQIRHKALIQYTHPFVSVDLHMMVDAFKTDVSGLEKELEALITDNQIQARIDSHNKILYIGSLVL
;
A
#
# COMPACT_ATOMS: atom_id res chain seq x y z
N LYS A 1 16.50 6.82 -11.97
CA LYS A 1 16.15 5.62 -12.76
C LYS A 1 15.23 4.75 -11.90
N GLN A 2 13.96 4.58 -12.29
CA GLN A 2 13.02 3.72 -11.58
C GLN A 2 13.48 2.24 -11.66
N ARG A 3 13.21 1.46 -10.61
CA ARG A 3 13.68 0.06 -10.46
C ARG A 3 12.58 -0.93 -10.84
N LYS A 4 12.95 -2.17 -11.16
CA LYS A 4 11.99 -3.26 -11.46
C LYS A 4 11.53 -4.05 -10.23
N LEU A 5 12.28 -3.98 -9.12
CA LEU A 5 12.03 -4.82 -7.94
C LEU A 5 12.21 -4.02 -6.66
N PRO A 6 11.32 -4.18 -5.66
CA PRO A 6 11.54 -3.63 -4.34
C PRO A 6 12.75 -4.26 -3.66
N LEU A 7 13.56 -3.43 -2.99
CA LEU A 7 14.64 -3.92 -2.13
C LEU A 7 14.03 -4.46 -0.84
N LEU A 8 14.61 -5.53 -0.29
CA LEU A 8 14.18 -6.14 0.97
C LEU A 8 14.08 -5.13 2.13
N GLY A 9 14.94 -4.11 2.14
CA GLY A 9 14.89 -3.03 3.13
C GLY A 9 13.58 -2.22 3.11
N GLU A 10 13.02 -1.94 1.94
CA GLU A 10 11.75 -1.21 1.82
C GLU A 10 10.58 -2.07 2.33
N VAL A 11 10.51 -3.34 1.90
CA VAL A 11 9.50 -4.31 2.37
C VAL A 11 9.46 -4.35 3.89
N ARG A 12 10.63 -4.47 4.54
CA ARG A 12 10.73 -4.52 6.01
C ARG A 12 10.26 -3.25 6.69
N ARG A 13 10.58 -2.07 6.15
CA ARG A 13 10.20 -0.78 6.74
C ARG A 13 8.68 -0.58 6.75
N TYR A 14 8.01 -0.83 5.63
CA TYR A 14 6.55 -0.72 5.54
C TYR A 14 5.86 -1.78 6.40
N ALA A 15 6.32 -3.04 6.35
CA ALA A 15 5.80 -4.12 7.18
C ALA A 15 5.87 -3.79 8.67
N SER A 16 7.03 -3.33 9.15
CA SER A 16 7.21 -2.97 10.56
C SER A 16 6.38 -1.76 10.97
N CYS A 17 6.28 -0.74 10.11
CA CYS A 17 5.47 0.45 10.39
C CYS A 17 3.98 0.14 10.49
N LEU A 18 3.44 -0.61 9.52
CA LEU A 18 2.03 -0.99 9.50
C LEU A 18 1.69 -1.96 10.65
N GLN A 19 2.59 -2.88 11.01
CA GLN A 19 2.39 -3.74 12.18
C GLN A 19 2.33 -2.93 13.48
N PHE A 20 3.22 -1.95 13.64
CA PHE A 20 3.21 -1.08 14.81
C PHE A 20 1.90 -0.29 14.90
N LEU A 21 1.44 0.23 13.77
CA LEU A 21 0.18 0.96 13.68
C LEU A 21 -1.02 0.06 14.04
N GLU A 22 -1.06 -1.17 13.55
CA GLU A 22 -2.12 -2.14 13.86
C GLU A 22 -2.15 -2.49 15.36
N ASN A 23 -0.99 -2.69 15.98
CA ASN A 23 -0.90 -2.95 17.41
C ASN A 23 -1.41 -1.78 18.27
N LEU A 24 -1.32 -0.54 17.77
CA LEU A 24 -1.83 0.65 18.45
C LEU A 24 -3.36 0.78 18.32
N LYS A 25 -3.95 0.20 17.27
CA LYS A 25 -5.36 0.40 16.88
C LYS A 25 -6.34 0.10 18.01
N ALA A 26 -6.15 -1.03 18.69
CA ALA A 26 -7.03 -1.45 19.78
C ALA A 26 -7.10 -0.44 20.92
N ASN A 27 -5.98 0.25 21.22
CA ASN A 27 -5.94 1.28 22.25
C ASN A 27 -6.62 2.57 21.78
N LEU A 28 -6.41 2.97 20.52
CA LEU A 28 -7.02 4.19 19.96
C LEU A 28 -8.54 4.08 19.85
N LEU A 29 -9.07 2.87 19.64
CA LEU A 29 -10.51 2.63 19.63
C LEU A 29 -11.18 2.79 21.01
N LEU A 30 -10.41 2.86 22.09
CA LEU A 30 -10.93 3.14 23.44
C LEU A 30 -10.96 4.64 23.76
N ASP A 31 -10.34 5.48 22.93
CA ASP A 31 -10.31 6.93 23.12
C ASP A 31 -11.59 7.58 22.58
N ILE A 32 -12.29 8.33 23.42
CA ILE A 32 -13.61 8.92 23.12
C ILE A 32 -13.53 9.93 21.96
N HIS A 33 -12.40 10.63 21.79
CA HIS A 33 -12.24 11.64 20.76
C HIS A 33 -11.70 11.05 19.46
N LEU A 34 -10.90 9.98 19.52
CA LEU A 34 -10.31 9.37 18.33
C LEU A 34 -11.17 8.25 17.73
N HIS A 35 -12.01 7.56 18.52
CA HIS A 35 -12.77 6.37 18.11
C HIS A 35 -13.37 6.48 16.71
N ASP A 36 -14.18 7.51 16.47
CA ASP A 36 -14.92 7.72 15.21
C ASP A 36 -14.01 8.01 14.01
N HIS A 37 -12.75 8.36 14.25
CA HIS A 37 -11.79 8.75 13.23
C HIS A 37 -10.73 7.69 12.94
N VAL A 38 -10.54 6.71 13.83
CA VAL A 38 -9.45 5.72 13.73
C VAL A 38 -9.45 5.01 12.37
N GLU A 39 -10.59 4.43 11.95
CA GLU A 39 -10.66 3.67 10.70
C GLU A 39 -10.33 4.54 9.48
N THR A 40 -10.89 5.75 9.43
CA THR A 40 -10.65 6.67 8.31
C THR A 40 -9.19 7.07 8.23
N GLN A 41 -8.56 7.40 9.36
CA GLN A 41 -7.15 7.78 9.42
C GLN A 41 -6.23 6.61 9.03
N TYR A 42 -6.51 5.40 9.51
CA TYR A 42 -5.74 4.20 9.18
C TYR A 42 -5.82 3.89 7.69
N SER A 43 -7.02 3.97 7.09
CA SER A 43 -7.21 3.82 5.64
C SER A 43 -6.39 4.86 4.87
N GLN A 44 -6.43 6.13 5.26
CA GLN A 44 -5.65 7.19 4.60
C GLN A 44 -4.12 6.98 4.71
N ILE A 45 -3.63 6.53 5.87
CA ILE A 45 -2.20 6.21 6.06
C ILE A 45 -1.81 5.06 5.13
N ARG A 46 -2.63 4.01 5.07
CA ARG A 46 -2.41 2.84 4.22
C ARG A 46 -2.40 3.21 2.74
N HIS A 47 -3.35 4.02 2.27
CA HIS A 47 -3.39 4.54 0.91
C HIS A 47 -2.14 5.34 0.56
N LYS A 48 -1.72 6.27 1.44
CA LYS A 48 -0.48 7.03 1.25
C LYS A 48 0.74 6.12 1.18
N ALA A 49 0.79 5.08 2.01
CA ALA A 49 1.87 4.10 1.99
C ALA A 49 1.91 3.33 0.66
N LEU A 50 0.77 2.90 0.11
CA LEU A 50 0.69 2.24 -1.21
C LEU A 50 1.22 3.15 -2.34
N ILE A 51 0.80 4.42 -2.36
CA ILE A 51 1.27 5.40 -3.35
C ILE A 51 2.79 5.60 -3.24
N GLN A 52 3.31 5.79 -2.03
CA GLN A 52 4.74 6.00 -1.81
C GLN A 52 5.57 4.75 -2.13
N TYR A 53 5.04 3.57 -1.81
CA TYR A 53 5.70 2.30 -2.09
C TYR A 53 5.85 2.08 -3.60
N THR A 54 4.86 2.43 -4.41
CA THR A 54 4.90 2.20 -5.86
C THR A 54 5.76 3.22 -6.62
N HIS A 55 5.90 4.45 -6.10
CA HIS A 55 6.57 5.58 -6.76
C HIS A 55 7.97 5.32 -7.37
N PRO A 56 8.91 4.60 -6.71
CA PRO A 56 10.26 4.42 -7.25
C PRO A 56 10.37 3.28 -8.29
N PHE A 57 9.26 2.65 -8.68
CA PHE A 57 9.24 1.45 -9.51
C PHE A 57 8.52 1.67 -10.85
N VAL A 58 8.97 0.95 -11.89
CA VAL A 58 8.23 0.83 -13.17
C VAL A 58 7.25 -0.35 -13.16
N SER A 59 7.52 -1.34 -12.32
CA SER A 59 6.70 -2.53 -12.13
C SER A 59 6.95 -3.09 -10.74
N VAL A 60 5.95 -3.76 -10.16
CA VAL A 60 6.05 -4.44 -8.86
C VAL A 60 5.36 -5.80 -8.96
N ASP A 61 6.02 -6.84 -8.44
CA ASP A 61 5.39 -8.16 -8.21
C ASP A 61 4.50 -8.07 -6.97
N LEU A 62 3.21 -8.36 -7.12
CA LEU A 62 2.24 -8.27 -6.03
C LEU A 62 2.54 -9.29 -4.92
N HIS A 63 3.11 -10.46 -5.23
CA HIS A 63 3.52 -11.45 -4.23
C HIS A 63 4.66 -10.96 -3.34
N MET A 64 5.46 -10.00 -3.79
CA MET A 64 6.49 -9.38 -2.94
C MET A 64 5.92 -8.24 -2.08
N MET A 65 4.81 -7.65 -2.53
CA MET A 65 4.20 -6.49 -1.90
C MET A 65 3.24 -6.87 -0.76
N VAL A 66 2.60 -8.04 -0.84
CA VAL A 66 1.72 -8.55 0.22
C VAL A 66 2.40 -8.61 1.60
N ASP A 67 3.69 -8.97 1.65
CA ASP A 67 4.47 -9.04 2.89
C ASP A 67 4.66 -7.66 3.55
N ALA A 68 4.81 -6.63 2.71
CA ALA A 68 4.96 -5.24 3.14
C ALA A 68 3.64 -4.69 3.70
N PHE A 69 2.52 -5.08 3.10
CA PHE A 69 1.19 -4.53 3.40
C PHE A 69 0.32 -5.45 4.27
N LYS A 70 0.84 -6.60 4.74
CA LYS A 70 0.15 -7.51 5.67
C LYS A 70 -1.27 -7.88 5.21
N THR A 71 -1.39 -8.15 3.93
CA THR A 71 -2.66 -8.54 3.27
C THR A 71 -2.39 -9.71 2.35
N ASP A 72 -3.41 -10.23 1.69
CA ASP A 72 -3.24 -11.19 0.59
C ASP A 72 -3.29 -10.48 -0.77
N VAL A 73 -3.04 -11.23 -1.85
CA VAL A 73 -2.98 -10.68 -3.21
C VAL A 73 -4.33 -10.08 -3.63
N SER A 74 -5.44 -10.72 -3.26
CA SER A 74 -6.79 -10.26 -3.61
C SER A 74 -7.15 -8.98 -2.87
N GLY A 75 -6.81 -8.90 -1.58
CA GLY A 75 -6.93 -7.68 -0.80
C GLY A 75 -6.10 -6.54 -1.39
N LEU A 76 -4.84 -6.82 -1.72
CA LEU A 76 -3.95 -5.85 -2.33
C LEU A 76 -4.45 -5.36 -3.70
N GLU A 77 -4.96 -6.26 -4.55
CA GLU A 77 -5.55 -5.89 -5.85
C GLU A 77 -6.71 -4.92 -5.68
N LYS A 78 -7.65 -5.20 -4.76
CA LYS A 78 -8.79 -4.29 -4.48
C LYS A 78 -8.34 -2.90 -4.02
N GLU A 79 -7.35 -2.83 -3.14
CA GLU A 79 -6.82 -1.55 -2.66
C GLU A 79 -6.15 -0.76 -3.79
N LEU A 80 -5.37 -1.43 -4.62
CA LEU A 80 -4.72 -0.81 -5.78
C LEU A 80 -5.74 -0.39 -6.85
N GLU A 81 -6.77 -1.19 -7.10
CA GLU A 81 -7.88 -0.86 -8.02
C GLU A 81 -8.60 0.42 -7.58
N ALA A 82 -8.88 0.57 -6.29
CA ALA A 82 -9.49 1.79 -5.76
C ALA A 82 -8.60 3.00 -6.02
N LEU A 83 -7.29 2.90 -5.70
CA LEU A 83 -6.34 4.00 -5.92
C LEU A 83 -6.13 4.35 -7.41
N ILE A 84 -6.18 3.35 -8.29
CA ILE A 84 -6.09 3.57 -9.75
C ILE A 84 -7.37 4.25 -10.24
N THR A 85 -8.54 3.79 -9.80
CA THR A 85 -9.85 4.35 -10.19
C THR A 85 -9.98 5.81 -9.73
N ASP A 86 -9.48 6.12 -8.53
CA ASP A 86 -9.46 7.47 -7.96
C ASP A 86 -8.33 8.37 -8.51
N ASN A 87 -7.61 7.90 -9.54
CA ASN A 87 -6.46 8.58 -10.16
C ASN A 87 -5.34 8.97 -9.18
N GLN A 88 -5.22 8.28 -8.05
CA GLN A 88 -4.15 8.48 -7.07
C GLN A 88 -2.86 7.76 -7.49
N ILE A 89 -2.99 6.69 -8.27
CA ILE A 89 -1.87 5.96 -8.88
C ILE A 89 -2.15 5.79 -10.37
N GLN A 90 -1.24 6.25 -11.23
CA GLN A 90 -1.26 5.87 -12.64
C GLN A 90 -0.61 4.50 -12.79
N ALA A 91 -1.41 3.44 -12.83
CA ALA A 91 -0.93 2.07 -12.99
C ALA A 91 -1.95 1.16 -13.66
N ARG A 92 -1.51 -0.04 -14.07
CA ARG A 92 -2.36 -1.13 -14.55
C ARG A 92 -1.97 -2.42 -13.84
N ILE A 93 -2.98 -3.19 -13.43
CA ILE A 93 -2.80 -4.50 -12.83
C ILE A 93 -2.90 -5.56 -13.93
N ASP A 94 -1.88 -6.41 -14.02
CA ASP A 94 -1.95 -7.70 -14.70
C ASP A 94 -2.32 -8.76 -13.66
N SER A 95 -3.60 -9.09 -13.61
CA SER A 95 -4.14 -10.03 -12.61
C SER A 95 -3.79 -11.49 -12.88
N HIS A 96 -3.36 -11.83 -14.10
CA HIS A 96 -2.89 -13.18 -14.41
C HIS A 96 -1.48 -13.39 -13.89
N ASN A 97 -0.57 -12.47 -14.20
CA ASN A 97 0.83 -12.57 -13.81
C ASN A 97 1.13 -11.96 -12.44
N LYS A 98 0.14 -11.31 -11.81
CA LYS A 98 0.25 -10.61 -10.52
C LYS A 98 1.34 -9.55 -10.52
N ILE A 99 1.35 -8.74 -11.58
CA ILE A 99 2.27 -7.62 -11.76
C ILE A 99 1.49 -6.31 -11.80
N LEU A 100 1.92 -5.34 -11.00
CA LEU A 100 1.50 -3.94 -11.14
C LEU A 100 2.47 -3.22 -12.07
N TYR A 101 1.98 -2.70 -13.19
CA TYR A 101 2.76 -1.84 -14.09
C TYR A 101 2.46 -0.37 -13.77
N ILE A 102 3.49 0.40 -13.41
CA ILE A 102 3.35 1.82 -13.05
C ILE A 102 3.54 2.65 -14.32
N GLY A 103 2.54 3.47 -14.62
CA GLY A 103 2.63 4.52 -15.62
C GLY A 103 3.51 5.65 -15.09
N SER A 104 4.49 6.08 -15.87
CA SER A 104 5.30 7.24 -15.51
C SER A 104 4.44 8.50 -15.59
N LEU A 105 4.20 9.19 -14.47
CA LEU A 105 3.95 10.63 -14.53
C LEU A 105 5.24 11.29 -15.05
N VAL A 106 5.16 11.91 -16.22
CA VAL A 106 6.05 13.02 -16.55
C VAL A 106 5.59 14.17 -15.65
N LEU A 107 6.34 14.42 -14.56
CA LEU A 107 6.34 15.74 -13.93
C LEU A 107 7.44 16.57 -14.59
#